data_AF-A0A2H5QRY5-F1
#
_entry.id   AF-A0A2H5QRY5-F1
#
_cell.length_a   1.000
_cell.length_b   1.000
_cell.length_c   1.000
_cell.angle_alpha   90.00
_cell.angle_beta   90.00
_cell.angle_gamma   90.00
#
_symmetry.space_group_name_H-M   'P 1'
#
loop_
_entity.id
_entity.type
_entity.pdbx_description
1 polymer ?
#
loop_
_entity_poly.entity_id
_entity_poly.type
_entity_poly.pdbx_seq_one_letter_code
_entity_poly.pdbx_strand_id
1 'polypeptide(L)'
;MLHLIQFSTSSESSSKLVQNILKYGSSMTFSPVNPKKGNVHESTDLNIKFEVAKTSVQSTVWKLDNFDAILVQWVCDNWGVKGNPGLQTMRNWLRIEKFYGDYKLVLCPSVCKFCAEMLAF
;
A
#
# COMPACT_ATOMS: atom_id res chain seq x y z
N MET A 1 -17.50 -8.51 -9.64
CA MET A 1 -17.16 -9.31 -8.46
C MET A 1 -15.85 -8.73 -7.98
N LEU A 2 -15.88 -7.81 -7.02
CA LEU A 2 -14.65 -7.15 -6.55
C LEU A 2 -13.72 -8.22 -5.99
N HIS A 3 -12.70 -8.61 -6.75
CA HIS A 3 -11.50 -9.16 -6.15
C HIS A 3 -10.79 -7.98 -5.47
N LEU A 4 -11.30 -7.62 -4.28
CA LEU A 4 -10.49 -6.92 -3.29
C LEU A 4 -9.15 -7.65 -3.26
N ILE A 5 -8.08 -6.92 -3.55
CA ILE A 5 -6.74 -7.47 -3.42
C ILE A 5 -6.53 -7.65 -1.91
N GLN A 6 -6.76 -8.87 -1.45
CA GLN A 6 -6.79 -9.23 -0.03
C GLN A 6 -5.37 -9.63 0.38
N PHE A 7 -4.73 -8.79 1.20
CA PHE A 7 -3.44 -9.11 1.79
C PHE A 7 -3.62 -9.45 3.27
N SER A 8 -2.85 -10.41 3.74
CA SER A 8 -2.77 -10.93 5.11
C SER A 8 -1.33 -10.80 5.61
N THR A 9 -1.11 -10.60 6.90
CA THR A 9 0.25 -10.54 7.47
C THR A 9 0.71 -11.94 7.85
N SER A 10 1.90 -12.37 7.40
CA SER A 10 2.46 -13.67 7.81
C SER A 10 2.80 -13.70 9.31
N SER A 11 2.62 -14.86 9.95
CA SER A 11 2.91 -15.08 11.39
C SER A 11 4.37 -15.36 11.71
N GLU A 12 5.25 -15.45 10.72
CA GLU A 12 6.70 -15.48 10.96
C GLU A 12 7.19 -14.06 11.28
N SER A 13 8.30 -13.93 12.01
CA SER A 13 8.85 -12.65 12.51
C SER A 13 9.15 -11.58 11.44
N SER A 14 8.91 -11.88 10.16
CA SER A 14 9.00 -10.94 9.05
C SER A 14 7.62 -10.32 8.75
N SER A 15 7.57 -9.00 8.72
CA SER A 15 6.36 -8.16 8.60
C SER A 15 5.69 -8.19 7.21
N LYS A 16 5.84 -9.30 6.47
CA LYS A 16 5.50 -9.41 5.05
C LYS A 16 3.99 -9.57 4.84
N LEU A 17 3.50 -8.96 3.77
CA LEU A 17 2.12 -9.11 3.32
C LEU A 17 1.99 -10.22 2.28
N VAL A 18 0.95 -11.03 2.43
CA VAL A 18 0.73 -12.28 1.74
C VAL A 18 -0.73 -12.36 1.31
N GLN A 19 -1.01 -12.70 0.06
CA GLN A 19 -2.38 -12.93 -0.38
C GLN A 19 -2.86 -14.34 0.00
N ASN A 20 -4.05 -14.46 0.59
CA ASN A 20 -4.69 -15.75 0.85
C ASN A 20 -5.96 -15.86 0.02
N ILE A 21 -6.06 -16.89 -0.83
CA ILE A 21 -7.20 -17.07 -1.75
C ILE A 21 -8.42 -17.76 -1.09
N LEU A 22 -8.27 -18.29 0.12
CA LEU A 22 -9.31 -19.06 0.82
C LEU A 22 -9.89 -18.36 2.04
N LYS A 23 -9.34 -17.21 2.46
CA LYS A 23 -9.73 -16.51 3.68
C LYS A 23 -9.81 -15.01 3.46
N TYR A 24 -10.83 -14.40 4.05
CA TYR A 24 -10.88 -12.94 4.20
C TYR A 24 -9.70 -12.48 5.07
N GLY A 25 -8.94 -11.52 4.53
CA GLY A 25 -7.83 -10.90 5.23
C GLY A 25 -8.27 -9.90 6.30
N SER A 26 -7.32 -9.09 6.78
CA SER A 26 -7.60 -8.02 7.74
C SER A 26 -8.30 -6.84 7.07
N SER A 27 -9.13 -6.13 7.84
CA SER A 27 -9.71 -4.85 7.42
C SER A 27 -8.61 -3.84 7.11
N MET A 28 -8.88 -2.90 6.20
CA MET A 28 -7.97 -1.80 5.88
C MET A 28 -8.72 -0.49 5.66
N THR A 29 -8.04 0.61 5.99
CA THR A 29 -8.53 1.96 5.78
C THR A 29 -7.69 2.68 4.72
N PHE A 30 -8.37 3.39 3.82
CA PHE A 30 -7.76 4.26 2.82
C PHE A 30 -7.70 5.71 3.33
N SER A 31 -6.56 6.37 3.16
CA SER A 31 -6.37 7.78 3.54
C SER A 31 -5.83 8.58 2.36
N PRO A 32 -6.70 9.27 1.59
CA PRO A 32 -6.27 10.12 0.47
C PRO A 32 -5.38 11.27 0.93
N VAL A 33 -4.44 11.68 0.06
CA VAL A 33 -3.53 12.81 0.30
C VAL A 33 -4.27 14.11 0.61
N ASN A 34 -5.41 14.32 -0.05
CA ASN A 34 -6.31 15.45 0.15
C ASN A 34 -7.71 14.93 0.43
N PRO A 35 -8.06 14.64 1.70
CA PRO A 35 -9.34 14.04 2.03
C PRO A 35 -10.48 15.04 1.75
N LYS A 36 -11.30 14.77 0.73
CA LYS A 36 -12.54 15.49 0.47
C LYS A 36 -13.70 14.72 1.07
N LYS A 37 -14.38 15.29 2.07
CA LYS A 37 -15.63 14.78 2.72
C LYS A 37 -15.84 13.25 2.63
N GLY A 38 -14.86 12.46 3.10
CA GLY A 38 -14.98 11.00 3.25
C GLY A 38 -14.87 10.15 1.97
N ASN A 39 -14.66 10.74 0.80
CA ASN A 39 -14.60 9.97 -0.45
C ASN A 39 -13.17 9.58 -0.83
N VAL A 40 -13.00 8.34 -1.29
CA VAL A 40 -11.79 7.86 -1.95
C VAL A 40 -12.05 7.92 -3.46
N HIS A 41 -11.17 8.61 -4.19
CA HIS A 41 -11.28 8.77 -5.63
C HIS A 41 -10.21 7.94 -6.34
N GLU A 42 -10.54 7.45 -7.53
CA GLU A 42 -9.58 6.86 -8.45
C GLU A 42 -8.42 7.82 -8.72
N SER A 43 -7.25 7.25 -9.00
CA SER A 43 -6.03 7.98 -9.37
C SER A 43 -5.60 9.06 -8.37
N THR A 44 -6.06 8.99 -7.13
CA THR A 44 -5.63 9.88 -6.03
C THR A 44 -4.62 9.16 -5.16
N ASP A 45 -3.49 9.82 -4.88
CA ASP A 45 -2.47 9.28 -3.97
C ASP A 45 -3.08 9.06 -2.58
N LEU A 46 -2.92 7.86 -2.04
CA LEU A 46 -3.45 7.48 -0.73
C LEU A 46 -2.50 6.58 0.03
N ASN A 47 -2.58 6.61 1.36
CA ASN A 47 -2.00 5.59 2.22
C ASN A 47 -3.03 4.49 2.50
N ILE A 48 -2.57 3.25 2.60
CA ILE A 48 -3.35 2.10 3.01
C ILE A 48 -2.89 1.69 4.40
N LYS A 49 -3.80 1.49 5.35
CA LYS A 49 -3.46 1.03 6.71
C LYS A 49 -4.28 -0.19 7.07
N PHE A 50 -3.63 -1.27 7.47
CA PHE A 50 -4.31 -2.46 7.97
C PHE A 50 -4.73 -2.30 9.44
N GLU A 51 -5.94 -2.76 9.75
CA GLU A 51 -6.53 -2.81 11.08
C GLU A 51 -6.24 -4.19 11.69
N VAL A 52 -5.01 -4.35 12.17
CA VAL A 52 -4.56 -5.58 12.84
C VAL A 52 -4.29 -5.26 14.30
N ALA A 53 -4.79 -6.11 15.20
CA ALA A 53 -4.40 -6.08 16.60
C ALA A 53 -2.93 -6.53 16.71
N LYS A 54 -2.01 -5.57 16.83
CA LYS A 54 -0.60 -5.85 17.15
C LYS A 54 -0.34 -5.54 18.61
N THR A 55 0.53 -6.34 19.21
CA THR A 55 1.03 -6.15 20.59
C THR A 55 2.16 -5.11 20.67
N SER A 56 2.62 -4.57 19.53
CA SER A 56 3.77 -3.65 19.43
C SER A 56 3.43 -2.33 18.73
N VAL A 57 4.24 -1.29 18.96
CA VAL A 57 4.10 0.09 18.42
C VAL A 57 4.39 0.19 16.90
N GLN A 58 4.44 -0.94 16.20
CA GLN A 58 4.81 -0.95 14.79
C GLN A 58 3.68 -0.38 13.94
N SER A 59 4.05 0.40 12.91
CA SER A 59 3.09 0.85 11.91
C SER A 59 2.42 -0.35 11.22
N THR A 60 1.24 -0.08 10.68
CA THR A 60 0.52 -0.97 9.75
C THR A 60 0.18 -0.25 8.46
N VAL A 61 0.84 0.89 8.22
CA VAL A 61 0.73 1.65 6.99
C VAL A 61 1.58 0.96 5.94
N TRP A 62 1.01 0.84 4.76
CA TRP A 62 1.62 0.12 3.68
C TRP A 62 2.66 0.96 2.95
N LYS A 63 3.78 0.34 2.58
CA LYS A 63 4.82 0.92 1.74
C LYS A 63 5.37 -0.10 0.76
N LEU A 64 5.84 0.35 -0.39
CA LEU A 64 6.75 -0.46 -1.20
C LEU A 64 8.12 -0.51 -0.50
N ASP A 65 8.62 -1.71 -0.27
CA ASP A 65 9.96 -1.95 0.27
C ASP A 65 10.98 -2.07 -0.88
N ASN A 66 12.23 -2.39 -0.55
CA ASN A 66 13.25 -2.68 -1.54
C ASN A 66 12.94 -3.96 -2.33
N PHE A 67 13.53 -4.07 -3.51
CA PHE A 67 13.49 -5.29 -4.32
C PHE A 67 14.13 -6.44 -3.54
N ASP A 68 13.38 -7.53 -3.36
CA ASP A 68 13.89 -8.76 -2.74
C ASP A 68 14.54 -9.60 -3.85
N ALA A 69 15.87 -9.58 -3.92
CA ALA A 69 16.63 -10.27 -4.97
C ALA A 69 16.49 -11.80 -4.91
N ILE A 70 16.12 -12.37 -3.76
CA ILE A 70 15.91 -13.82 -3.61
C ILE A 70 14.56 -14.20 -4.20
N LEU A 71 13.53 -13.39 -3.94
CA LEU A 71 12.19 -13.61 -4.47
C LEU A 71 11.99 -13.03 -5.88
N VAL A 72 12.97 -12.27 -6.37
CA VAL A 72 12.96 -11.57 -7.67
C VAL A 72 11.69 -10.72 -7.82
N GLN A 73 11.32 -10.01 -6.76
CA GLN A 73 10.10 -9.19 -6.75
C GLN A 73 10.21 -8.01 -5.81
N TRP A 74 9.42 -6.97 -6.08
CA TRP A 74 9.17 -5.91 -5.12
C TRP A 74 8.22 -6.39 -4.03
N VAL A 75 8.62 -6.20 -2.77
CA VAL A 75 7.82 -6.60 -1.62
C VAL A 75 7.15 -5.37 -1.03
N CYS A 76 5.93 -5.54 -0.55
CA CYS A 76 5.25 -4.49 0.19
C CYS A 76 5.30 -4.81 1.70
N ASP A 77 5.59 -3.79 2.49
CA ASP A 77 5.86 -3.89 3.93
C ASP A 77 4.93 -2.98 4.75
N ASN A 78 4.70 -3.34 6.00
CA ASN A 78 3.80 -2.67 6.94
C ASN A 78 4.43 -1.55 7.76
N TRP A 79 5.66 -1.15 7.47
CA TRP A 79 6.39 -0.10 8.21
C TRP A 79 6.37 1.26 7.53
N GLY A 80 5.28 1.56 6.81
CA GLY A 80 5.06 2.86 6.19
C GLY A 80 4.72 3.95 7.21
N VAL A 81 4.72 5.21 6.74
CA VAL A 81 4.31 6.38 7.50
C VAL A 81 3.11 7.02 6.82
N LYS A 82 2.05 7.28 7.60
CA LYS A 82 0.85 7.98 7.11
C LYS A 82 1.14 9.48 6.97
N GLY A 83 0.73 10.08 5.84
CA GLY A 83 0.84 11.51 5.60
C GLY A 83 2.24 11.96 5.17
N ASN A 84 2.52 13.26 5.38
CA ASN A 84 3.76 13.93 4.98
C ASN A 84 4.13 13.72 3.50
N PRO A 85 3.24 14.09 2.55
CA PRO A 85 3.46 13.84 1.13
C PRO A 85 4.75 14.48 0.64
N GLY A 86 5.65 13.67 0.07
CA GLY A 86 6.93 14.13 -0.46
C GLY A 86 7.92 12.99 -0.65
N LEU A 87 9.18 13.34 -0.92
CA LEU A 87 10.27 12.40 -1.23
C LEU A 87 10.43 11.31 -0.16
N GLN A 88 10.40 11.69 1.12
CA GLN A 88 10.66 10.77 2.24
C GLN A 88 9.55 9.73 2.44
N THR A 89 8.32 10.00 2.01
CA THR A 89 7.17 9.10 2.19
C THR A 89 6.65 8.56 0.88
N MET A 90 7.30 8.86 -0.25
CA MET A 90 6.85 8.55 -1.60
C MET A 90 6.39 7.09 -1.76
N ARG A 91 7.16 6.14 -1.22
CA ARG A 91 6.85 4.70 -1.30
C ARG A 91 5.62 4.28 -0.47
N ASN A 92 5.09 5.15 0.37
CA ASN A 92 3.88 4.92 1.16
C ASN A 92 2.59 5.31 0.40
N TRP A 93 2.72 5.96 -0.76
CA TRP A 93 1.60 6.52 -1.52
C TRP A 93 1.29 5.67 -2.75
N LEU A 94 0.09 5.07 -2.74
CA LEU A 94 -0.42 4.22 -3.81
C LEU A 94 -1.65 4.90 -4.44
N ARG A 95 -2.03 4.43 -5.62
CA ARG A 95 -3.30 4.78 -6.27
C ARG A 95 -4.14 3.57 -6.51
N ILE A 96 -5.45 3.77 -6.44
CA ILE A 96 -6.44 2.83 -6.95
C ILE A 96 -6.79 3.27 -8.37
N GLU A 97 -6.60 2.40 -9.34
CA GLU A 97 -6.95 2.65 -10.73
C GLU A 97 -7.95 1.60 -11.21
N LYS A 98 -8.84 1.98 -12.12
CA LYS A 98 -9.68 1.01 -12.83
C LYS A 98 -8.82 0.06 -13.64
N PHE A 99 -9.22 -1.21 -13.62
CA PHE A 99 -8.63 -2.25 -14.43
C PHE A 99 -9.72 -3.21 -14.88
N TYR A 100 -10.12 -3.07 -16.14
CA TYR A 100 -11.29 -3.75 -16.70
C TYR A 100 -12.55 -3.49 -15.88
N GLY A 101 -13.11 -4.52 -15.23
CA GLY A 101 -14.30 -4.45 -14.37
C GLY A 101 -14.01 -4.32 -12.87
N ASP A 102 -12.73 -4.22 -12.49
CA ASP A 102 -12.27 -4.14 -11.10
C ASP A 102 -11.25 -3.01 -10.95
N TYR A 103 -10.45 -3.07 -9.87
CA TYR A 103 -9.42 -2.09 -9.56
C TYR A 103 -8.07 -2.75 -9.33
N LYS A 104 -7.01 -2.02 -9.66
CA LYS A 104 -5.63 -2.37 -9.34
C LYS A 104 -5.02 -1.30 -8.44
N LEU A 105 -4.00 -1.68 -7.69
CA LEU A 105 -3.14 -0.76 -6.98
C LEU A 105 -1.90 -0.44 -7.81
N VAL A 106 -1.56 0.84 -7.88
CA VAL A 106 -0.43 1.33 -8.68
C VAL A 106 0.47 2.19 -7.82
N LEU A 107 1.79 1.94 -7.92
CA LEU A 107 2.80 2.83 -7.37
C LEU A 107 3.24 3.83 -8.43
N CYS A 108 2.53 4.95 -8.52
CA CYS A 108 2.89 6.09 -9.36
C CYS A 108 2.59 7.41 -8.63
N PRO A 109 3.31 7.72 -7.54
CA PRO A 109 2.99 8.84 -6.66
C PRO A 109 3.19 10.20 -7.36
N SER A 110 2.20 11.10 -7.28
CA SER A 110 2.28 12.50 -7.73
C SER A 110 2.73 13.43 -6.60
N VAL A 111 2.71 12.95 -5.36
CA VAL A 111 3.29 13.63 -4.20
C VAL A 111 4.77 14.00 -4.41
N CYS A 112 5.45 13.38 -5.38
CA CYS A 112 6.74 13.83 -5.88
C CYS A 112 6.83 13.65 -7.41
N LYS A 113 6.71 14.76 -8.15
CA LYS A 113 6.74 14.76 -9.63
C LYS A 113 8.06 14.30 -10.23
N PHE A 114 9.19 14.58 -9.58
CA PHE A 114 10.53 14.23 -10.06
C PHE A 114 10.98 12.83 -9.67
N CYS A 115 10.16 12.12 -8.88
CA CYS A 115 10.57 10.85 -8.29
C CYS A 115 10.18 9.62 -9.12
N ALA A 116 9.33 9.78 -10.13
CA ALA A 116 8.96 8.71 -11.05
C ALA A 116 10.20 8.12 -11.77
N GLU A 117 11.21 8.95 -12.03
CA GLU A 117 12.49 8.55 -12.61
C GLU A 117 13.33 7.69 -11.64
N MET A 118 13.10 7.79 -10.32
CA MET A 118 13.86 7.07 -9.30
C MET A 118 13.30 5.67 -8.99
N LEU A 119 12.05 5.40 -9.38
CA LEU A 119 11.39 4.10 -9.22
C LEU A 119 11.45 3.24 -10.48
N ALA A 120 12.03 3.75 -11.56
CA ALA A 120 12.26 3.03 -12.81
C ALA A 120 13.64 2.35 -12.81
N PHE A 121 13.81 1.32 -11.99
CA PHE A 121 15.00 0.45 -12.02
C PHE A 121 14.60 -1.02 -11.81
#